data_AF-A0A6G3LM18-F1
#
_entry.id   AF-A0A6G3LM18-F1
#
_cell.length_a   1.000
_cell.length_b   1.000
_cell.length_c   1.000
_cell.angle_alpha   90.00
_cell.angle_beta   90.00
_cell.angle_gamma   90.00
#
_symmetry.space_group_name_H-M   'P 1'
#
loop_
_entity.id
_entity.type
_entity.pdbx_description
1 polymer ?
#
loop_
_entity_poly.entity_id
_entity_poly.type
_entity_poly.pdbx_seq_one_letter_code
_entity_poly.pdbx_strand_id
1 'polypeptide(L)'
;MQKKIVKSTGKLEEFDRNKLIKSIVDAGAPEEIAIEIAKEVESKIQEGMTTSEIRRYVLARLKELAPQAYEAWTFYDRIAKGRITFEDGKYIVVEKGHLYLGREVKDIGPKGLSSSEEVEGILHELEEDLKYGVSKATINARLYALLMGVLKSKQMPKEEKEKSVQMINSFRQKLGWKPYELKKPLN
;
A
#
# COMPACT_ATOMS: atom_id res chain seq x y z
N MET A 1 0.47 15.67 -28.14
CA MET A 1 0.60 14.20 -28.27
C MET A 1 0.54 13.59 -26.88
N GLN A 2 -0.18 12.50 -26.68
CA GLN A 2 -0.03 11.69 -25.46
C GLN A 2 1.38 11.09 -25.44
N LYS A 3 2.05 11.22 -24.29
CA LYS A 3 3.40 10.70 -24.07
C LYS A 3 3.28 9.28 -23.52
N LYS A 4 4.08 8.35 -24.02
CA LYS A 4 4.12 6.96 -23.55
C LYS A 4 5.12 6.79 -22.43
N ILE A 5 4.73 5.98 -21.46
CA ILE A 5 5.49 5.65 -20.25
C ILE A 5 5.84 4.16 -20.24
N VAL A 6 6.97 3.82 -19.62
CA VAL A 6 7.45 2.43 -19.51
C VAL A 6 6.98 1.83 -18.20
N LYS A 7 6.18 0.75 -18.27
CA LYS A 7 5.75 0.00 -17.09
C LYS A 7 6.91 -0.79 -16.46
N SER A 8 6.73 -1.22 -15.22
CA SER A 8 7.64 -2.17 -14.55
C SER A 8 7.85 -3.50 -15.30
N THR A 9 7.01 -3.81 -16.30
CA THR A 9 7.15 -4.98 -17.18
C THR A 9 7.86 -4.67 -18.51
N GLY A 10 8.42 -3.47 -18.68
CA GLY A 10 9.00 -2.99 -19.94
C GLY A 10 7.98 -2.58 -21.01
N LYS A 11 6.67 -2.85 -20.81
CA LYS A 11 5.62 -2.49 -21.79
C LYS A 11 5.38 -0.97 -21.82
N LEU A 12 5.22 -0.41 -23.02
CA LEU A 12 4.74 0.96 -23.22
C LEU A 12 3.22 1.07 -23.01
N GLU A 13 2.80 2.11 -22.30
CA GLU A 13 1.40 2.50 -22.09
C GLU A 13 1.32 4.04 -22.22
N GLU A 14 0.20 4.60 -22.67
CA GLU A 14 0.01 6.06 -22.63
C GLU A 14 -0.13 6.55 -21.19
N PHE A 15 0.39 7.73 -20.88
CA PHE A 15 0.15 8.34 -19.58
C PHE A 15 -1.34 8.70 -19.41
N ASP A 16 -1.96 8.14 -18.38
CA ASP A 16 -3.33 8.42 -17.97
C ASP A 16 -3.32 9.12 -16.60
N ARG A 17 -3.67 10.42 -16.61
CA ARG A 17 -3.78 11.25 -15.42
C ARG A 17 -4.89 10.79 -14.47
N ASN A 18 -6.03 10.35 -14.98
CA ASN A 18 -7.17 9.93 -14.16
C ASN A 18 -6.85 8.63 -13.40
N LYS A 19 -6.14 7.71 -14.06
CA LYS A 19 -5.59 6.50 -13.43
C LYS A 19 -4.58 6.82 -12.33
N LEU A 20 -3.77 7.89 -12.50
CA LEU A 20 -2.86 8.35 -11.47
C LEU A 20 -3.61 8.96 -10.27
N ILE A 21 -4.54 9.90 -10.51
CA ILE A 21 -5.41 10.49 -9.47
C ILE A 21 -6.08 9.39 -8.67
N LYS A 22 -6.74 8.44 -9.35
CA LYS A 22 -7.39 7.30 -8.71
C LYS A 22 -6.43 6.47 -7.87
N SER A 23 -5.20 6.24 -8.32
CA SER A 23 -4.21 5.49 -7.55
C SER A 23 -3.82 6.21 -6.25
N ILE A 24 -3.75 7.54 -6.27
CA ILE A 24 -3.42 8.38 -5.11
C ILE A 24 -4.61 8.44 -4.12
N VAL A 25 -5.85 8.57 -4.62
CA VAL A 25 -7.06 8.49 -3.80
C VAL A 25 -7.26 7.09 -3.19
N ASP A 26 -6.98 6.02 -3.95
CA ASP A 26 -7.00 4.62 -3.47
C ASP A 26 -6.01 4.36 -2.32
N ALA A 27 -4.99 5.20 -2.14
CA ALA A 27 -4.05 5.18 -1.02
C ALA A 27 -4.50 6.04 0.18
N GLY A 28 -5.68 6.66 0.11
CA GLY A 28 -6.26 7.47 1.19
C GLY A 28 -5.90 8.95 1.17
N ALA A 29 -5.31 9.47 0.08
CA ALA A 29 -5.08 10.91 -0.07
C ALA A 29 -6.41 11.66 -0.36
N PRO A 30 -6.55 12.93 0.08
CA PRO A 30 -7.63 13.79 -0.37
C PRO A 30 -7.62 13.97 -1.90
N GLU A 31 -8.79 14.07 -2.51
CA GLU A 31 -8.93 14.18 -3.98
C GLU A 31 -8.25 15.43 -4.54
N GLU A 32 -8.30 16.56 -3.83
CA GLU A 32 -7.62 17.80 -4.20
C GLU A 32 -6.10 17.62 -4.30
N ILE A 33 -5.47 16.98 -3.31
CA ILE A 33 -4.04 16.64 -3.29
C ILE A 33 -3.71 15.63 -4.40
N ALA A 34 -4.59 14.67 -4.67
CA ALA A 34 -4.42 13.73 -5.78
C ALA A 34 -4.43 14.43 -7.15
N ILE A 35 -5.34 15.40 -7.35
CA ILE A 35 -5.43 16.22 -8.56
C ILE A 35 -4.20 17.13 -8.72
N GLU A 36 -3.72 17.74 -7.63
CA GLU A 36 -2.52 18.58 -7.59
C GLU A 36 -1.27 17.77 -8.01
N ILE A 37 -0.97 16.68 -7.30
CA ILE A 37 0.19 15.83 -7.57
C ILE A 37 0.12 15.26 -9.00
N ALA A 38 -1.05 14.86 -9.47
CA ALA A 38 -1.21 14.35 -10.83
C ALA A 38 -1.00 15.43 -11.92
N LYS A 39 -1.37 16.69 -11.65
CA LYS A 39 -1.09 17.84 -12.53
C LYS A 39 0.42 18.16 -12.56
N GLU A 40 1.09 18.11 -11.41
CA GLU A 40 2.55 18.25 -11.34
C GLU A 40 3.26 17.17 -12.15
N VAL A 41 2.86 15.90 -11.98
CA VAL A 41 3.40 14.76 -12.75
C VAL A 41 3.17 14.95 -14.24
N GLU A 42 1.94 15.27 -14.66
CA GLU A 42 1.57 15.49 -16.07
C GLU A 42 2.48 16.53 -16.76
N SER A 43 2.81 17.62 -16.07
CA SER A 43 3.73 18.65 -16.57
C SER A 43 5.17 18.13 -16.76
N LYS A 44 5.57 17.09 -16.03
CA LYS A 44 6.91 16.50 -16.00
C LYS A 44 7.05 15.23 -16.85
N ILE A 45 5.96 14.61 -17.32
CA ILE A 45 6.03 13.40 -18.14
C ILE A 45 6.89 13.64 -19.39
N GLN A 46 7.73 12.66 -19.72
CA GLN A 46 8.53 12.60 -20.94
C GLN A 46 8.28 11.25 -21.64
N GLU A 47 8.52 11.18 -22.94
CA GLU A 47 8.43 9.91 -23.69
C GLU A 47 9.46 8.92 -23.11
N GLY A 48 9.03 7.70 -22.81
CA GLY A 48 9.89 6.67 -22.21
C GLY A 48 10.04 6.75 -20.69
N MET A 49 9.51 7.79 -20.01
CA MET A 49 9.57 7.90 -18.55
C MET A 49 8.92 6.68 -17.88
N THR A 50 9.57 6.13 -16.85
CA THR A 50 9.11 4.89 -16.22
C THR A 50 8.00 5.15 -15.18
N THR A 51 7.13 4.15 -14.98
CA THR A 51 6.19 4.12 -13.84
C THR A 51 6.88 4.17 -12.47
N SER A 52 8.19 3.87 -12.43
CA SER A 52 9.03 3.90 -11.24
C SER A 52 9.44 5.33 -10.87
N GLU A 53 9.83 6.14 -11.85
CA GLU A 53 10.15 7.56 -11.67
C GLU A 53 8.89 8.36 -11.31
N ILE A 54 7.77 8.08 -11.97
CA ILE A 54 6.46 8.66 -11.64
C ILE A 54 6.10 8.34 -10.18
N ARG A 55 6.23 7.07 -9.76
CA ARG A 55 6.00 6.64 -8.37
C ARG A 55 6.92 7.37 -7.39
N ARG A 56 8.21 7.52 -7.69
CA ARG A 56 9.18 8.24 -6.85
C ARG A 56 8.74 9.69 -6.63
N TYR A 57 8.32 10.38 -7.70
CA TYR A 57 7.80 11.74 -7.61
C TYR A 57 6.54 11.81 -6.72
N VAL A 58 5.55 10.96 -6.99
CA VAL A 58 4.29 10.91 -6.21
C VAL A 58 4.56 10.64 -4.73
N LEU A 59 5.43 9.69 -4.39
CA LEU A 59 5.76 9.38 -3.00
C LEU A 59 6.47 10.54 -2.30
N ALA A 60 7.36 11.26 -2.97
CA ALA A 60 7.99 12.45 -2.40
C ALA A 60 6.95 13.53 -2.06
N ARG A 61 6.03 13.84 -2.99
CA ARG A 61 4.97 14.83 -2.76
C ARG A 61 3.94 14.38 -1.73
N LEU A 62 3.57 13.09 -1.69
CA LEU A 62 2.70 12.56 -0.64
C LEU A 62 3.35 12.63 0.75
N LYS A 63 4.67 12.42 0.87
CA LYS A 63 5.39 12.54 2.15
C LYS A 63 5.30 13.95 2.74
N GLU A 64 5.17 14.97 1.90
CA GLU A 64 5.01 16.37 2.30
C GLU A 64 3.54 16.77 2.49
N LEU A 65 2.67 16.45 1.52
CA LEU A 65 1.29 16.96 1.44
C LEU A 65 0.24 16.06 2.11
N ALA A 66 0.48 14.75 2.18
CA ALA A 66 -0.45 13.79 2.77
C ALA A 66 0.32 12.59 3.40
N PRO A 67 1.06 12.79 4.52
CA PRO A 67 1.97 11.78 5.06
C PRO A 67 1.30 10.43 5.39
N GLN A 68 0.02 10.45 5.75
CA GLN A 68 -0.75 9.23 6.03
C GLN A 68 -1.02 8.42 4.76
N ALA A 69 -1.22 9.08 3.61
CA ALA A 69 -1.37 8.42 2.32
C ALA A 69 -0.02 7.91 1.78
N TYR A 70 1.10 8.59 2.11
CA TYR A 70 2.44 8.05 1.89
C TYR A 70 2.67 6.74 2.67
N GLU A 71 2.40 6.72 3.98
CA GLU A 71 2.52 5.51 4.82
C GLU A 71 1.59 4.39 4.33
N ALA A 72 0.35 4.70 3.96
CA ALA A 72 -0.59 3.72 3.44
C ALA A 72 -0.13 3.14 2.09
N TRP A 73 0.39 3.99 1.17
CA TRP A 73 0.90 3.52 -0.13
C TRP A 73 2.11 2.61 0.04
N THR A 74 3.12 3.02 0.83
CA THR A 74 4.36 2.25 1.01
C THR A 74 4.09 0.93 1.73
N PHE A 75 3.21 0.93 2.74
CA PHE A 75 2.78 -0.29 3.41
C PHE A 75 1.97 -1.22 2.48
N TYR A 76 1.08 -0.66 1.65
CA TYR A 76 0.35 -1.44 0.64
C TYR A 76 1.30 -2.09 -0.38
N ASP A 77 2.35 -1.39 -0.82
CA ASP A 77 3.37 -1.98 -1.69
C ASP A 77 4.11 -3.15 -1.00
N ARG A 78 4.48 -3.03 0.29
CA ARG A 78 5.11 -4.09 1.09
C ARG A 78 4.25 -5.35 1.14
N ILE A 79 2.96 -5.23 1.48
CA ILE A 79 2.06 -6.39 1.62
C ILE A 79 1.66 -6.98 0.26
N ALA A 80 1.45 -6.16 -0.78
CA ALA A 80 0.84 -6.62 -2.03
C ALA A 80 1.86 -7.14 -3.06
N LYS A 81 3.14 -6.76 -2.94
CA LYS A 81 4.20 -7.14 -3.90
C LYS A 81 5.33 -7.96 -3.28
N GLY A 82 5.26 -8.20 -1.98
CA GLY A 82 6.39 -8.65 -1.17
C GLY A 82 7.32 -7.49 -0.77
N ARG A 83 8.42 -7.82 -0.10
CA ARG A 83 9.39 -6.87 0.47
C ARG A 83 10.14 -6.09 -0.62
N ILE A 84 9.51 -5.03 -1.12
CA ILE A 84 10.15 -3.99 -1.93
C ILE A 84 10.55 -2.85 -0.99
N THR A 85 11.84 -2.77 -0.67
CA THR A 85 12.38 -1.55 -0.06
C THR A 85 12.67 -0.53 -1.16
N PHE A 86 12.30 0.72 -0.90
CA PHE A 86 12.50 1.87 -1.78
C PHE A 86 13.53 2.83 -1.15
N GLU A 87 14.81 2.46 -1.16
CA GLU A 87 15.89 3.45 -0.94
C GLU A 87 16.11 4.25 -2.24
N ASP A 88 16.05 5.58 -2.14
CA ASP A 88 16.23 6.55 -3.23
C ASP A 88 15.50 6.20 -4.54
N GLY A 89 14.35 5.53 -4.39
CA GLY A 89 13.49 5.08 -5.48
C GLY A 89 14.15 4.09 -6.45
N LYS A 90 15.15 3.33 -6.02
CA LYS A 90 15.53 2.05 -6.66
C LYS A 90 14.68 0.93 -6.06
N TYR A 91 14.37 -0.09 -6.85
CA TYR A 91 13.74 -1.31 -6.33
C TYR A 91 14.84 -2.21 -5.76
N ILE A 92 14.81 -2.44 -4.46
CA ILE A 92 15.52 -3.57 -3.86
C ILE A 92 14.46 -4.64 -3.56
N VAL A 93 14.48 -5.72 -4.34
CA VAL A 93 13.69 -6.92 -4.06
C VAL A 93 14.55 -7.81 -3.18
N VAL A 94 14.25 -7.84 -1.87
CA VAL A 94 14.90 -8.78 -0.95
C VAL A 94 14.23 -10.14 -1.15
N GLU A 95 14.80 -10.98 -2.03
CA GLU A 95 14.18 -12.27 -2.37
C GLU A 95 14.15 -13.27 -1.20
N LYS A 96 15.05 -13.13 -0.21
CA LYS A 96 15.11 -13.99 1.00
C LYS A 96 15.71 -13.22 2.19
N GLY A 97 15.17 -13.45 3.40
CA GLY A 97 15.82 -13.05 4.68
C GLY A 97 15.15 -11.92 5.47
N HIS A 98 15.22 -12.02 6.80
CA HIS A 98 14.64 -11.11 7.81
C HIS A 98 15.41 -9.78 7.94
N LEU A 99 14.69 -8.71 8.30
CA LEU A 99 15.19 -7.35 8.65
C LEU A 99 13.94 -6.56 9.11
N TYR A 100 13.70 -6.02 10.32
CA TYR A 100 14.19 -6.19 11.71
C TYR A 100 12.90 -6.28 12.59
N LEU A 101 12.79 -6.92 13.76
CA LEU A 101 13.53 -7.96 14.49
C LEU A 101 12.57 -8.56 15.55
N GLY A 102 12.09 -9.80 15.39
CA GLY A 102 11.29 -10.45 16.43
C GLY A 102 10.34 -11.53 15.91
N ARG A 103 10.64 -12.79 16.25
CA ARG A 103 9.72 -13.96 16.25
C ARG A 103 8.99 -14.28 14.93
N GLU A 104 9.63 -15.16 14.16
CA GLU A 104 9.03 -16.25 13.39
C GLU A 104 7.64 -16.05 12.74
N VAL A 105 7.65 -15.69 11.46
CA VAL A 105 6.64 -16.15 10.49
C VAL A 105 7.37 -16.74 9.28
N LYS A 106 6.89 -17.89 8.78
CA LYS A 106 7.44 -18.56 7.60
C LYS A 106 6.97 -17.86 6.32
N ASP A 107 7.89 -17.28 5.55
CA ASP A 107 7.66 -16.96 4.13
C ASP A 107 7.61 -18.27 3.32
N ILE A 108 6.43 -18.90 3.26
CA ILE A 108 6.10 -19.99 2.32
C ILE A 108 4.74 -19.70 1.69
N GLY A 109 4.69 -18.68 0.83
CA GLY A 109 3.49 -18.28 0.11
C GLY A 109 3.81 -17.56 -1.22
N PRO A 110 2.84 -17.46 -2.15
CA PRO A 110 2.97 -16.63 -3.34
C PRO A 110 2.94 -15.13 -2.97
N LYS A 111 3.27 -14.24 -3.92
CA LYS A 111 3.30 -12.79 -3.67
C LYS A 111 1.91 -12.25 -3.30
N GLY A 112 1.81 -11.61 -2.13
CA GLY A 112 0.61 -10.92 -1.66
C GLY A 112 -0.32 -11.82 -0.82
N LEU A 113 -1.05 -11.20 0.09
CA LEU A 113 -1.86 -11.87 1.12
C LEU A 113 -2.79 -12.96 0.55
N SER A 114 -2.76 -14.13 1.19
CA SER A 114 -3.47 -15.36 0.82
C SER A 114 -4.28 -15.99 1.96
N SER A 115 -3.87 -15.80 3.22
CA SER A 115 -4.58 -16.30 4.41
C SER A 115 -4.81 -15.23 5.48
N SER A 116 -5.72 -15.50 6.42
CA SER A 116 -5.93 -14.68 7.61
C SER A 116 -4.80 -14.79 8.64
N GLU A 117 -4.01 -15.87 8.61
CA GLU A 117 -2.79 -16.05 9.43
C GLU A 117 -1.72 -15.00 9.07
N GLU A 118 -1.53 -14.69 7.78
CA GLU A 118 -0.64 -13.60 7.35
C GLU A 118 -1.12 -12.24 7.85
N VAL A 119 -2.45 -12.03 7.93
CA VAL A 119 -3.05 -10.79 8.43
C VAL A 119 -2.90 -10.67 9.94
N GLU A 120 -3.07 -11.77 10.69
CA GLU A 120 -2.82 -11.82 12.14
C GLU A 120 -1.37 -11.50 12.47
N GLY A 121 -0.40 -12.08 11.74
CA GLY A 121 1.02 -11.76 11.89
C GLY A 121 1.32 -10.27 11.68
N ILE A 122 0.74 -9.64 10.65
CA ILE A 122 0.89 -8.20 10.41
C ILE A 122 0.22 -7.36 11.51
N LEU A 123 -0.92 -7.80 12.06
CA LEU A 123 -1.56 -7.10 13.19
C LEU A 123 -0.70 -7.21 14.47
N HIS A 124 0.05 -8.30 14.65
CA HIS A 124 1.03 -8.41 15.73
C HIS A 124 2.19 -7.41 15.57
N GLU A 125 2.77 -7.30 14.36
CA GLU A 125 3.77 -6.26 14.05
C GLU A 125 3.26 -4.85 14.37
N LEU A 126 2.00 -4.54 14.00
CA LEU A 126 1.40 -3.22 14.28
C LEU A 126 1.13 -2.99 15.78
N GLU A 127 0.96 -4.04 16.59
CA GLU A 127 0.89 -3.94 18.05
C GLU A 127 2.28 -3.68 18.67
N GLU A 128 3.33 -4.26 18.10
CA GLU A 128 4.72 -3.98 18.49
C GLU A 128 5.15 -2.57 18.10
N ASP A 129 4.89 -2.14 16.87
CA ASP A 129 5.12 -0.76 16.39
C ASP A 129 4.52 0.26 17.38
N LEU A 130 3.28 0.05 17.84
CA LEU A 130 2.63 0.90 18.84
C LEU A 130 3.39 0.94 20.18
N LYS A 131 3.86 -0.22 20.65
CA LYS A 131 4.64 -0.32 21.91
C LYS A 131 5.99 0.38 21.79
N TYR A 132 6.61 0.36 20.61
CA TYR A 132 7.85 1.09 20.31
C TYR A 132 7.65 2.57 19.93
N GLY A 133 6.43 3.09 20.04
CA GLY A 133 6.14 4.53 19.92
C GLY A 133 5.77 5.02 18.53
N VAL A 134 5.50 4.13 17.56
CA VAL A 134 4.94 4.51 16.25
C VAL A 134 3.58 5.19 16.44
N SER A 135 3.37 6.30 15.75
CA SER A 135 2.19 7.14 15.98
C SER A 135 0.87 6.42 15.65
N LYS A 136 -0.17 6.67 16.45
CA LYS A 136 -1.54 6.17 16.18
C LYS A 136 -2.03 6.55 14.77
N ALA A 137 -1.62 7.69 14.22
CA ALA A 137 -1.96 8.10 12.85
C ALA A 137 -1.30 7.19 11.79
N THR A 138 -0.01 6.88 11.97
CA THR A 138 0.74 5.92 11.13
C THR A 138 0.10 4.54 11.17
N ILE A 139 -0.27 4.05 12.36
CA ILE A 139 -0.90 2.74 12.52
C ILE A 139 -2.28 2.69 11.86
N ASN A 140 -3.09 3.75 11.98
CA ASN A 140 -4.37 3.85 11.26
C ASN A 140 -4.18 3.82 9.73
N ALA A 141 -3.11 4.42 9.20
CA ALA A 141 -2.76 4.36 7.78
C ALA A 141 -2.33 2.94 7.35
N ARG A 142 -1.50 2.26 8.16
CA ARG A 142 -1.08 0.87 7.90
C ARG A 142 -2.25 -0.12 7.96
N LEU A 143 -3.18 0.04 8.90
CA LEU A 143 -4.42 -0.74 8.96
C LEU A 143 -5.33 -0.51 7.75
N TYR A 144 -5.42 0.72 7.24
CA TYR A 144 -6.15 1.00 6.02
C TYR A 144 -5.51 0.29 4.82
N ALA A 145 -4.19 0.38 4.68
CA ALA A 145 -3.44 -0.34 3.66
C ALA A 145 -3.61 -1.86 3.76
N LEU A 146 -3.56 -2.43 4.97
CA LEU A 146 -3.80 -3.85 5.23
C LEU A 146 -5.20 -4.28 4.78
N LEU A 147 -6.25 -3.53 5.14
CA LEU A 147 -7.61 -3.77 4.64
C LEU A 147 -7.64 -3.74 3.11
N MET A 148 -7.05 -2.72 2.49
CA MET A 148 -7.03 -2.61 1.03
C MET A 148 -6.28 -3.77 0.38
N GLY A 149 -5.24 -4.33 1.02
CA GLY A 149 -4.54 -5.54 0.60
C GLY A 149 -5.44 -6.78 0.62
N VAL A 150 -6.16 -6.99 1.72
CA VAL A 150 -7.15 -8.08 1.87
C VAL A 150 -8.24 -7.98 0.81
N LEU A 151 -8.86 -6.80 0.66
CA LEU A 151 -9.95 -6.56 -0.29
C LEU A 151 -9.52 -6.71 -1.76
N LYS A 152 -8.29 -6.34 -2.09
CA LYS A 152 -7.73 -6.43 -3.46
C LYS A 152 -7.08 -7.78 -3.77
N SER A 153 -6.90 -8.67 -2.79
CA SER A 153 -6.31 -9.99 -3.05
C SER A 153 -7.22 -10.85 -3.92
N LYS A 154 -6.60 -11.47 -4.93
CA LYS A 154 -7.21 -12.49 -5.80
C LYS A 154 -6.88 -13.91 -5.37
N GLN A 155 -5.94 -14.07 -4.43
CA GLN A 155 -5.44 -15.38 -3.96
C GLN A 155 -6.09 -15.78 -2.65
N MET A 156 -6.55 -14.80 -1.86
CA MET A 156 -7.27 -15.04 -0.60
C MET A 156 -8.72 -15.46 -0.85
N PRO A 157 -9.17 -16.63 -0.38
CA PRO A 157 -10.57 -17.04 -0.43
C PRO A 157 -11.49 -16.09 0.34
N LYS A 158 -12.78 -16.06 -0.02
CA LYS A 158 -13.78 -15.20 0.63
C LYS A 158 -13.83 -15.38 2.16
N GLU A 159 -13.79 -16.62 2.65
CA GLU A 159 -13.80 -16.92 4.09
C GLU A 159 -12.58 -16.33 4.82
N GLU A 160 -11.40 -16.42 4.20
CA GLU A 160 -10.16 -15.83 4.73
C GLU A 160 -10.20 -14.30 4.71
N LYS A 161 -10.83 -13.68 3.69
CA LYS A 161 -11.11 -12.23 3.69
C LYS A 161 -12.06 -11.84 4.82
N GLU A 162 -13.11 -12.63 5.07
CA GLU A 162 -14.07 -12.38 6.15
C GLU A 162 -13.39 -12.41 7.52
N LYS A 163 -12.61 -13.46 7.81
CA LYS A 163 -11.76 -13.55 9.02
C LYS A 163 -10.81 -12.37 9.13
N SER A 164 -10.08 -12.05 8.06
CA SER A 164 -9.12 -10.94 8.01
C SER A 164 -9.76 -9.59 8.32
N VAL A 165 -10.94 -9.30 7.74
CA VAL A 165 -11.68 -8.06 8.02
C VAL A 165 -12.15 -8.00 9.48
N GLN A 166 -12.61 -9.12 10.05
CA GLN A 166 -12.99 -9.22 11.47
C GLN A 166 -11.80 -8.96 12.41
N MET A 167 -10.62 -9.53 12.10
CA MET A 167 -9.38 -9.30 12.86
C MET A 167 -8.97 -7.82 12.82
N ILE A 168 -8.93 -7.21 11.63
CA ILE A 168 -8.60 -5.79 11.44
C ILE A 168 -9.59 -4.90 12.21
N ASN A 169 -10.90 -5.17 12.13
CA ASN A 169 -11.91 -4.41 12.84
C ASN A 169 -11.82 -4.57 14.37
N SER A 170 -11.53 -5.77 14.86
CA SER A 170 -11.27 -6.02 16.29
C SER A 170 -10.06 -5.24 16.79
N PHE A 171 -8.97 -5.21 16.01
CA PHE A 171 -7.78 -4.41 16.33
C PHE A 171 -8.08 -2.91 16.39
N ARG A 172 -8.90 -2.40 15.44
CA ARG A 172 -9.36 -0.99 15.46
C ARG A 172 -10.18 -0.66 16.70
N GLN A 173 -11.10 -1.55 17.08
CA GLN A 173 -11.93 -1.38 18.27
C GLN A 173 -11.08 -1.37 19.56
N LYS A 174 -10.08 -2.25 19.69
CA LYS A 174 -9.09 -2.21 20.80
C LYS A 174 -8.40 -0.85 20.95
N LEU A 175 -8.21 -0.11 19.85
CA LEU A 175 -7.57 1.21 19.83
C LEU A 175 -8.55 2.39 19.96
N GLY A 176 -9.85 2.12 20.12
CA GLY A 176 -10.91 3.12 20.25
C GLY A 176 -11.44 3.66 18.91
N TRP A 177 -11.14 3.00 17.79
CA TRP A 177 -11.61 3.41 16.47
C TRP A 177 -12.86 2.64 16.04
N LYS A 178 -13.71 3.30 15.24
CA LYS A 178 -14.83 2.63 14.56
C LYS A 178 -14.31 1.54 13.60
N PRO A 179 -15.02 0.40 13.49
CA PRO A 179 -14.72 -0.60 12.47
C PRO A 179 -14.88 0.00 11.06
N TYR A 180 -14.22 -0.61 10.08
CA TYR A 180 -14.43 -0.30 8.67
C TYR A 180 -15.73 -0.94 8.18
N GLU A 181 -16.55 -0.15 7.50
CA GLU A 181 -17.76 -0.59 6.80
C GLU A 181 -17.43 -0.90 5.33
N LEU A 182 -17.74 -2.12 4.89
CA LEU A 182 -17.48 -2.54 3.51
C LEU A 182 -18.56 -2.02 2.57
N LYS A 183 -18.19 -1.13 1.64
CA LYS A 183 -19.11 -0.57 0.62
C LYS A 183 -19.62 -1.60 -0.41
N LYS A 184 -19.04 -2.80 -0.44
CA LYS A 184 -19.36 -3.90 -1.37
C LYS A 184 -19.18 -5.24 -0.65
N PRO A 185 -19.96 -6.29 -1.00
CA PRO A 185 -19.75 -7.62 -0.46
C PRO A 185 -18.37 -8.18 -0.88
N LEU A 186 -17.82 -9.07 -0.05
CA LEU A 186 -16.58 -9.78 -0.32
C LEU A 186 -16.78 -10.85 -1.40
N ASN A 187 -15.75 -11.00 -2.24
CA ASN A 187 -15.68 -11.90 -3.39
C ASN A 187 -14.65 -13.01 -3.21
#